data_AF-A0A7R9SVN8-F1
#
_entry.id   AF-A0A7R9SVN8-F1
#
_cell.length_a   1.000
_cell.length_b   1.000
_cell.length_c   1.000
_cell.angle_alpha   90.00
_cell.angle_beta   90.00
_cell.angle_gamma   90.00
#
_symmetry.space_group_name_H-M   'P 1'
#
loop_
_entity.id
_entity.type
_entity.pdbx_description
1 polymer ?
#
loop_
_entity_poly.entity_id
_entity_poly.type
_entity_poly.pdbx_seq_one_letter_code
_entity_poly.pdbx_strand_id
1 'polypeptide(L)'
;MGGACMRAPFHRGGRRLQVLALRNFDWPSALIINGQGVLVEGDRDINRLALNSALKMQDLPGSLSVESYGDLLRTSQPQESVPVYISRLLPLCRGDLAAAQVLYQLADQEAAQLVETGQVCAREGVVELIRDTLSTGTQVGVVDCPHPVAMQA
;
A
#
# COMPACT_ATOMS: atom_id res chain seq x y z
N MET A 1 64.69 20.15 0.11
CA MET A 1 64.47 18.82 0.70
C MET A 1 63.00 18.48 0.60
N GLY A 2 62.68 17.35 -0.04
CA GLY A 2 61.40 16.60 0.01
C GLY A 2 60.13 17.31 -0.46
N GLY A 3 59.37 16.87 -1.46
CA GLY A 3 59.39 15.65 -2.24
C GLY A 3 58.06 15.61 -3.00
N ALA A 4 58.09 15.77 -4.33
CA ALA A 4 56.92 15.62 -5.17
C ALA A 4 56.50 14.15 -5.19
N CYS A 5 55.35 13.84 -4.62
CA CYS A 5 54.77 12.50 -4.71
C CYS A 5 54.23 12.31 -6.13
N MET A 6 55.02 11.64 -6.97
CA MET A 6 54.60 11.16 -8.28
C MET A 6 53.42 10.21 -8.10
N ARG A 7 52.23 10.60 -8.58
CA ARG A 7 51.12 9.68 -8.77
C ARG A 7 51.40 8.87 -10.04
N ALA A 8 51.72 7.59 -9.86
CA ALA A 8 51.76 6.62 -10.95
C ALA A 8 50.36 6.49 -11.59
N PRO A 9 50.27 6.28 -12.92
CA PRO A 9 49.00 5.98 -13.56
C PRO A 9 48.56 4.58 -13.15
N PHE A 10 47.53 4.49 -12.32
CA PHE A 10 46.82 3.23 -12.12
C PHE A 10 46.00 2.94 -13.39
N HIS A 11 46.56 2.13 -14.29
CA HIS A 11 45.78 1.44 -15.31
C HIS A 11 44.84 0.46 -14.63
N ARG A 12 43.63 0.91 -14.29
CA ARG A 12 42.50 -0.01 -14.09
C ARG A 12 41.95 -0.35 -15.46
N GLY A 13 42.56 -1.35 -16.10
CA GLY A 13 41.90 -2.20 -17.09
C GLY A 13 40.80 -3.02 -16.40
N GLY A 14 39.79 -2.34 -15.86
CA GLY A 14 38.58 -2.95 -15.39
C GLY A 14 37.69 -3.14 -16.61
N ARG A 15 37.64 -4.36 -17.16
CA ARG A 15 36.50 -4.77 -17.98
C ARG A 15 35.26 -4.34 -17.19
N ARG A 16 34.44 -3.43 -17.74
CA ARG A 16 33.07 -3.26 -17.26
C ARG A 16 32.49 -4.67 -17.32
N LEU A 17 32.24 -5.27 -16.16
CA LEU A 17 31.33 -6.39 -16.09
C LEU A 17 30.02 -5.83 -16.62
N GLN A 18 29.72 -6.09 -17.90
CA GLN A 18 28.34 -6.04 -18.34
C GLN A 18 27.65 -7.07 -17.47
N VAL A 19 26.92 -6.59 -16.46
CA VAL A 19 25.92 -7.39 -15.79
C VAL A 19 24.84 -7.60 -16.86
N LEU A 20 25.10 -8.54 -17.77
CA LEU A 20 24.06 -9.29 -18.42
C LEU A 20 23.39 -10.01 -17.26
N ALA A 21 22.33 -9.40 -16.72
CA ALA A 21 21.47 -10.09 -15.81
C ALA A 21 21.12 -11.40 -16.51
N LEU A 22 21.67 -12.52 -16.03
CA LEU A 22 21.13 -13.84 -16.32
C LEU A 22 19.75 -13.84 -15.67
N ARG A 23 18.77 -13.17 -16.30
CA ARG A 23 17.37 -13.41 -16.03
C ARG A 23 17.08 -14.76 -16.67
N ASN A 24 17.60 -15.83 -16.04
CA ASN A 24 17.32 -17.22 -16.42
C ASN A 24 15.95 -17.62 -15.84
N PHE A 25 15.00 -16.71 -15.96
CA PHE A 25 13.60 -16.92 -15.67
C PHE A 25 12.89 -16.47 -16.94
N ASP A 26 12.30 -17.43 -17.64
CA ASP A 26 11.24 -17.11 -18.57
C ASP A 26 10.18 -16.32 -17.79
N TRP A 27 9.72 -15.21 -18.36
CA TRP A 27 8.61 -14.49 -17.77
C TRP A 27 7.41 -15.42 -17.66
N PRO A 28 6.64 -15.37 -16.56
CA PRO A 28 5.47 -16.22 -16.43
C PRO A 28 4.46 -15.89 -17.54
N SER A 29 3.61 -16.84 -17.90
CA SER A 29 2.54 -16.59 -18.88
C SER A 29 1.51 -15.57 -18.38
N ALA A 30 1.36 -15.46 -17.06
CA ALA A 30 0.52 -14.46 -16.41
C ALA A 30 1.12 -14.01 -15.06
N LEU A 31 0.91 -12.75 -14.71
CA LEU A 31 1.20 -12.16 -13.41
C LEU A 31 -0.12 -11.80 -12.72
N ILE A 32 -0.40 -12.41 -11.57
CA ILE A 32 -1.57 -12.12 -10.73
C ILE A 32 -1.09 -11.31 -9.52
N ILE A 33 -1.62 -10.11 -9.36
CA ILE A 33 -1.17 -9.17 -8.33
C ILE A 33 -2.33 -8.85 -7.39
N ASN A 34 -2.09 -8.89 -6.09
CA ASN A 34 -3.02 -8.35 -5.10
C ASN A 34 -2.99 -6.82 -5.14
N GLY A 35 -4.10 -6.13 -4.95
CA GLY A 35 -4.08 -4.67 -4.85
C GLY A 35 -3.59 -4.24 -3.48
N GLN A 36 -4.32 -4.64 -2.45
CA GLN A 36 -4.06 -4.23 -1.07
C GLN A 36 -2.75 -4.80 -0.54
N GLY A 37 -1.86 -3.92 -0.09
CA GLY A 37 -0.56 -4.29 0.49
C GLY A 37 0.46 -4.74 -0.55
N VAL A 38 0.14 -4.76 -1.85
CA VAL A 38 1.07 -5.13 -2.92
C VAL A 38 1.16 -4.05 -4.00
N LEU A 39 0.05 -3.62 -4.61
CA LEU A 39 0.09 -2.46 -5.51
C LEU A 39 0.31 -1.17 -4.73
N VAL A 40 -0.39 -1.04 -3.61
CA VAL A 40 -0.39 0.16 -2.75
C VAL A 40 -0.36 -0.26 -1.29
N GLU A 41 0.13 0.62 -0.42
CA GLU A 41 0.03 0.47 1.04
C GLU A 41 -1.36 0.89 1.52
N GLY A 42 -2.42 0.25 1.00
CA GLY A 42 -3.78 0.79 1.11
C GLY A 42 -4.30 0.90 2.54
N ASP A 43 -3.87 0.05 3.48
CA ASP A 43 -4.28 0.18 4.88
C ASP A 43 -3.66 1.42 5.53
N ARG A 44 -2.36 1.64 5.27
CA ARG A 44 -1.59 2.72 5.87
C ARG A 44 -1.90 4.07 5.20
N ASP A 45 -2.02 4.07 3.88
CA ASP A 45 -2.00 5.27 3.05
C ASP A 45 -3.37 5.58 2.41
N ILE A 46 -4.36 4.68 2.51
CA ILE A 46 -5.76 4.94 2.11
C ILE A 46 -6.68 4.84 3.32
N ASN A 47 -6.96 3.63 3.81
CA ASN A 47 -8.03 3.36 4.78
C ASN A 47 -7.87 4.17 6.07
N ARG A 48 -6.65 4.22 6.62
CA ARG A 48 -6.35 5.01 7.82
C ARG A 48 -6.53 6.50 7.60
N LEU A 49 -6.07 7.04 6.46
CA LEU A 49 -6.20 8.46 6.15
C LEU A 49 -7.66 8.84 5.93
N ALA A 50 -8.41 8.00 5.22
CA ALA A 50 -9.81 8.18 4.96
C ALA A 50 -10.65 8.13 6.25
N LEU A 51 -10.36 7.20 7.16
CA LEU A 51 -11.01 7.15 8.47
C LEU A 51 -10.70 8.38 9.32
N ASN A 52 -9.47 8.90 9.28
CA ASN A 52 -9.11 10.15 9.94
C ASN A 52 -9.83 11.36 9.32
N SER A 53 -10.01 11.39 8.00
CA SER A 53 -10.79 12.43 7.31
C SER A 53 -12.25 12.39 7.77
N ALA A 54 -12.86 11.20 7.77
CA ALA A 54 -14.23 10.99 8.20
C ALA A 54 -14.46 11.39 9.68
N LEU A 55 -13.52 11.07 10.57
CA LEU A 55 -13.56 11.54 11.96
C LEU A 55 -13.57 13.08 12.04
N LYS A 56 -12.70 13.73 11.27
CA LYS A 56 -12.63 15.19 11.21
C LYS A 56 -13.89 15.83 10.65
N MET A 57 -14.50 15.24 9.63
CA MET A 57 -15.75 15.73 9.02
C MET A 57 -16.96 15.64 9.97
N GLN A 58 -16.92 14.70 10.92
CA GLN A 58 -17.95 14.51 11.94
C GLN A 58 -17.66 15.30 13.23
N ASP A 59 -16.65 16.18 13.22
CA ASP A 59 -16.16 16.91 14.40
C ASP A 59 -15.81 15.98 15.59
N LEU A 60 -15.43 14.73 15.28
CA LEU A 60 -15.09 13.72 16.27
C LEU A 60 -13.62 13.85 16.67
N PRO A 61 -13.30 13.95 17.97
CA PRO A 61 -11.92 14.10 18.42
C PRO A 61 -11.15 12.80 18.29
N GLY A 62 -10.00 12.85 17.62
CA GLY A 62 -9.08 11.73 17.53
C GLY A 62 -8.39 11.65 16.18
N SER A 63 -7.27 10.93 16.14
CA SER A 63 -6.63 10.53 14.90
C SER A 63 -5.90 9.21 15.12
N LEU A 64 -5.90 8.37 14.10
CA LEU A 64 -5.20 7.11 14.08
C LEU A 64 -3.82 7.34 13.46
N SER A 65 -2.80 7.21 14.30
CA SER A 65 -1.43 7.09 13.85
C SER A 65 -1.25 5.77 13.10
N VAL A 66 -0.13 5.63 12.38
CA VAL A 66 0.21 4.34 11.73
C VAL A 66 0.26 3.21 12.76
N GLU A 67 0.83 3.48 13.93
CA GLU A 67 0.96 2.50 15.01
C GLU A 67 -0.39 2.12 15.60
N SER A 68 -1.23 3.09 15.97
CA SER A 68 -2.55 2.81 16.54
C SER A 68 -3.48 2.14 15.53
N TYR A 69 -3.33 2.45 14.23
CA TYR A 69 -4.05 1.74 13.16
C TYR A 69 -3.50 0.32 12.95
N GLY A 70 -2.19 0.11 13.14
CA GLY A 70 -1.60 -1.23 13.10
C GLY A 70 -2.04 -2.12 14.26
N ASP A 71 -2.12 -1.58 15.48
CA ASP A 71 -2.72 -2.26 16.63
C ASP A 71 -4.18 -2.64 16.37
N LEU A 72 -4.87 -1.70 15.74
CA LEU A 72 -6.24 -1.86 15.31
C LEU A 72 -6.35 -3.08 14.35
N LEU A 73 -5.60 -3.11 13.25
CA LEU A 73 -5.62 -4.26 12.31
C LEU A 73 -5.20 -5.60 12.92
N ARG A 74 -4.35 -5.60 13.96
CA ARG A 74 -3.94 -6.86 14.64
C ARG A 74 -5.05 -7.49 15.47
N THR A 75 -5.98 -6.68 15.95
CA THR A 75 -7.07 -7.12 16.83
C THR A 75 -8.36 -7.45 16.06
N SER A 76 -8.47 -7.03 14.79
CA SER A 76 -9.59 -7.40 13.93
C SER A 76 -9.53 -8.88 13.56
N GLN A 77 -10.61 -9.62 13.83
CA GLN A 77 -10.75 -10.95 13.27
C GLN A 77 -11.16 -10.84 11.79
N PRO A 78 -10.63 -11.68 10.89
CA PRO A 78 -10.94 -11.62 9.45
C PRO A 78 -12.44 -11.75 9.11
N GLN A 79 -13.22 -12.36 10.00
CA GLN A 79 -14.66 -12.57 9.85
C GLN A 79 -15.54 -11.43 10.42
N GLU A 80 -14.97 -10.45 11.10
CA GLU A 80 -15.75 -9.33 11.64
C GLU A 80 -15.92 -8.21 10.61
N SER A 81 -17.11 -7.58 10.59
CA SER A 81 -17.36 -6.43 9.72
C SER A 81 -16.66 -5.18 10.27
N VAL A 82 -16.17 -4.31 9.36
CA VAL A 82 -15.48 -3.06 9.73
C VAL A 82 -16.32 -2.17 10.66
N PRO A 83 -17.65 -2.04 10.50
CA PRO A 83 -18.48 -1.27 11.44
C PRO A 83 -18.52 -1.87 12.85
N VAL A 84 -18.64 -3.19 12.98
CA VAL A 84 -18.56 -3.87 14.30
C VAL A 84 -17.22 -3.56 14.95
N TYR A 85 -16.17 -3.58 14.16
CA TYR A 85 -14.83 -3.28 14.60
C TYR A 85 -14.66 -1.81 15.06
N ILE A 86 -15.10 -0.84 14.25
CA ILE A 86 -15.11 0.60 14.58
C ILE A 86 -15.89 0.84 15.88
N SER A 87 -17.07 0.21 16.01
CA SER A 87 -17.92 0.35 17.20
C SER A 87 -17.31 -0.21 18.49
N ARG A 88 -16.25 -1.01 18.43
CA ARG A 88 -15.60 -1.54 19.64
C ARG A 88 -14.44 -0.68 20.07
N LEU A 89 -13.67 -0.19 19.10
CA LEU A 89 -12.31 0.32 19.35
C LEU A 89 -12.19 1.82 19.25
N LEU A 90 -13.01 2.49 18.45
CA LEU A 90 -13.11 3.94 18.51
C LEU A 90 -13.97 4.31 19.73
N PRO A 91 -13.41 4.99 20.75
CA PRO A 91 -14.17 5.36 21.95
C PRO A 91 -15.47 6.11 21.63
N LEU A 92 -15.47 6.85 20.53
CA LEU A 92 -16.56 7.68 20.03
C LEU A 92 -17.73 6.88 19.45
N CYS A 93 -17.48 5.66 18.96
CA CYS A 93 -18.51 4.78 18.43
C CYS A 93 -18.76 3.60 19.37
N ARG A 94 -18.25 3.63 20.62
CA ARG A 94 -18.24 2.47 21.50
C ARG A 94 -19.66 1.95 21.77
N GLY A 95 -19.97 0.77 21.25
CA GLY A 95 -21.27 0.11 21.37
C GLY A 95 -22.36 0.67 20.45
N ASP A 96 -22.04 1.66 19.61
CA ASP A 96 -22.98 2.24 18.64
C ASP A 96 -22.61 1.80 17.22
N LEU A 97 -23.21 0.69 16.80
CA LEU A 97 -22.99 0.11 15.49
C LEU A 97 -23.52 1.02 14.36
N ALA A 98 -24.58 1.79 14.61
CA ALA A 98 -25.17 2.68 13.61
C ALA A 98 -24.23 3.87 13.34
N ALA A 99 -23.71 4.49 14.39
CA ALA A 99 -22.69 5.53 14.25
C ALA A 99 -21.43 5.00 13.56
N ALA A 100 -20.99 3.79 13.92
CA ALA A 100 -19.84 3.15 13.27
C ALA A 100 -20.08 2.88 11.78
N GLN A 101 -21.29 2.47 11.39
CA GLN A 101 -21.67 2.25 10.00
C GLN A 101 -21.64 3.54 9.18
N VAL A 102 -22.15 4.64 9.74
CA VAL A 102 -22.11 5.97 9.10
C VAL A 102 -20.66 6.43 8.92
N LEU A 103 -19.83 6.29 9.96
CA LEU A 103 -18.42 6.65 9.90
C LEU A 103 -17.66 5.83 8.85
N TYR A 104 -17.95 4.52 8.77
CA TYR A 104 -17.38 3.64 7.76
C TYR A 104 -17.73 4.08 6.34
N GLN A 105 -19.00 4.40 6.07
CA GLN A 105 -19.44 4.86 4.74
C GLN A 105 -18.76 6.15 4.30
N LEU A 106 -18.58 7.10 5.24
CA LEU A 106 -17.84 8.32 4.97
C LEU A 106 -16.37 8.03 4.68
N ALA A 107 -15.73 7.15 5.47
CA ALA A 107 -14.36 6.73 5.23
C ALA A 107 -14.19 6.04 3.87
N ASP A 108 -15.16 5.23 3.43
CA ASP A 108 -15.12 4.59 2.11
C ASP A 108 -15.17 5.61 0.96
N GLN A 109 -15.99 6.66 1.10
CA GLN A 109 -16.05 7.77 0.14
C GLN A 109 -14.74 8.55 0.09
N GLU A 110 -14.15 8.85 1.25
CA GLU A 110 -12.87 9.55 1.34
C GLU A 110 -11.72 8.71 0.76
N ALA A 111 -11.76 7.37 0.95
CA ALA A 111 -10.80 6.45 0.36
C ALA A 111 -10.84 6.49 -1.17
N ALA A 112 -12.03 6.48 -1.76
CA ALA A 112 -12.20 6.63 -3.20
C ALA A 112 -11.62 7.96 -3.71
N GLN A 113 -11.89 9.07 -3.01
CA GLN A 113 -11.36 10.39 -3.38
C GLN A 113 -9.82 10.46 -3.33
N LEU A 114 -9.18 9.83 -2.32
CA LEU A 114 -7.72 9.78 -2.25
C LEU A 114 -7.11 9.10 -3.48
N VAL A 115 -7.73 8.03 -3.96
CA VAL A 115 -7.30 7.31 -5.16
C VAL A 115 -7.56 8.15 -6.42
N GLU A 116 -8.77 8.68 -6.59
CA GLU A 116 -9.16 9.46 -7.78
C GLU A 116 -8.34 10.74 -7.94
N THR A 117 -7.97 11.39 -6.84
CA THR A 117 -7.17 12.62 -6.86
C THR A 117 -5.67 12.37 -6.95
N GLY A 118 -5.23 11.11 -7.02
CA GLY A 118 -3.82 10.74 -7.17
C GLY A 118 -2.98 10.96 -5.93
N GLN A 119 -3.59 10.98 -4.73
CA GLN A 119 -2.87 11.13 -3.47
C GLN A 119 -2.24 9.82 -2.97
N VAL A 120 -2.52 8.71 -3.65
CA VAL A 120 -1.98 7.38 -3.34
C VAL A 120 -0.86 7.04 -4.32
N CYS A 121 0.29 6.64 -3.78
CA CYS A 121 1.42 6.16 -4.58
C CYS A 121 1.45 4.63 -4.63
N ALA A 122 1.83 4.10 -5.80
CA ALA A 122 2.18 2.69 -5.92
C ALA A 122 3.41 2.36 -5.04
N ARG A 123 3.50 1.11 -4.58
CA ARG A 123 4.70 0.62 -3.87
C ARG A 123 5.91 0.66 -4.81
N GLU A 124 7.07 0.91 -4.22
CA GLU A 124 8.33 0.95 -4.94
C GLU A 124 8.57 -0.34 -5.73
N GLY A 125 8.96 -0.22 -6.99
CA GLY A 125 9.24 -1.36 -7.88
C GLY A 125 8.00 -1.98 -8.54
N VAL A 126 6.78 -1.68 -8.10
CA VAL A 126 5.55 -2.24 -8.69
C VAL A 126 5.34 -1.72 -10.11
N VAL A 127 5.53 -0.42 -10.32
CA VAL A 127 5.35 0.21 -11.62
C VAL A 127 6.38 -0.34 -12.62
N GLU A 128 7.64 -0.47 -12.20
CA GLU A 128 8.70 -1.10 -13.00
C GLU A 128 8.38 -2.57 -13.29
N LEU A 129 7.96 -3.35 -12.29
CA LEU A 129 7.62 -4.76 -12.45
C LEU A 129 6.49 -4.97 -13.46
N ILE A 130 5.40 -4.21 -13.33
CA ILE A 130 4.26 -4.29 -14.26
C ILE A 130 4.69 -3.90 -15.67
N ARG A 131 5.47 -2.82 -15.80
CA ARG A 131 5.97 -2.36 -17.11
C ARG A 131 6.87 -3.41 -17.78
N ASP A 132 7.83 -3.95 -17.04
CA ASP A 132 8.73 -5.01 -17.52
C ASP A 132 7.94 -6.25 -17.94
N THR A 133 6.95 -6.66 -17.14
CA THR A 133 6.09 -7.81 -17.43
C THR A 133 5.23 -7.61 -18.68
N LEU A 134 4.59 -6.45 -18.84
CA LEU A 134 3.81 -6.15 -20.03
C LEU A 134 4.68 -6.11 -21.29
N SER A 135 5.93 -5.67 -21.18
CA SER A 135 6.86 -5.60 -22.31
C SER A 135 7.25 -6.98 -22.88
N THR A 136 7.00 -8.06 -22.15
CA THR A 136 7.31 -9.44 -22.57
C THR A 136 6.12 -10.17 -23.17
N GLY A 137 4.96 -9.51 -23.28
CA GLY A 137 3.71 -10.11 -23.75
C GLY A 137 3.00 -10.96 -22.68
N THR A 138 3.49 -10.95 -21.44
CA THR A 138 2.82 -11.59 -20.30
C THR A 138 1.53 -10.87 -19.95
N GLN A 139 0.46 -11.61 -19.67
CA GLN A 139 -0.81 -11.04 -19.21
C GLN A 139 -0.72 -10.63 -17.73
N VAL A 140 -1.30 -9.49 -17.36
CA VAL A 140 -1.34 -9.01 -15.98
C VAL A 140 -2.79 -8.92 -15.52
N GLY A 141 -3.10 -9.52 -14.37
CA GLY A 141 -4.40 -9.46 -13.72
C GLY A 141 -4.28 -9.00 -12.27
N VAL A 142 -5.26 -8.23 -11.81
CA VAL A 142 -5.39 -7.84 -10.39
C VAL A 142 -6.46 -8.70 -9.75
N VAL A 143 -6.14 -9.30 -8.61
CA VAL A 143 -7.08 -10.09 -7.81
C VAL A 143 -6.99 -9.59 -6.37
N ASP A 144 -8.01 -8.83 -5.98
CA ASP A 144 -8.22 -8.44 -4.59
C ASP A 144 -9.33 -9.31 -3.99
N CYS A 145 -9.16 -9.70 -2.73
CA CYS A 145 -10.31 -10.10 -1.94
C CYS A 145 -11.05 -8.83 -1.54
N PRO A 146 -12.33 -8.66 -1.92
CA PRO A 146 -13.14 -7.66 -1.25
C PRO A 146 -13.08 -7.91 0.26
N HIS A 147 -12.91 -6.84 1.05
CA HIS A 147 -13.26 -6.92 2.47
C HIS A 147 -14.69 -7.50 2.54
N PRO A 148 -15.04 -8.43 3.45
CA PRO A 148 -16.30 -9.20 3.43
C PRO A 148 -17.62 -8.42 3.23
N VAL A 149 -17.59 -7.09 3.33
CA VAL A 149 -18.69 -6.17 3.00
C VAL A 149 -18.93 -6.06 1.47
N ALA A 150 -17.91 -6.15 0.62
CA ALA A 150 -18.07 -6.07 -0.84
C ALA A 150 -18.56 -7.39 -1.49
N MET A 151 -18.90 -8.41 -0.69
CA MET A 151 -19.58 -9.64 -1.13
C MET A 151 -21.11 -9.65 -0.90
N GLN A 152 -21.71 -8.53 -0.46
CA GLN A 152 -23.16 -8.46 -0.19
C GLN A 152 -23.95 -7.60 -1.20
N ALA A 153 -23.62 -7.70 -2.49
CA ALA A 153 -24.48 -7.21 -3.58
C ALA A 153 -25.38 -8.33 -4.12
#